data_AF-A0A560WLI7-F1
#
_entry.id   AF-A0A560WLI7-F1
#
_cell.length_a   1.000
_cell.length_b   1.000
_cell.length_c   1.000
_cell.angle_alpha   90.00
_cell.angle_beta   90.00
_cell.angle_gamma   90.00
#
_symmetry.space_group_name_H-M   'P 1'
#
loop_
_entity.id
_entity.type
_entity.pdbx_description
1 polymer ?
#
loop_
_entity_poly.entity_id
_entity_poly.type
_entity_poly.pdbx_seq_one_letter_code
_entity_poly.pdbx_strand_id
1 'polypeptide(L)'
;MPLSMLPITGRREADNAVSRAYGARKCSTHTPSPARPGKISDDLYANFGRAGYVLQVQAPVLRGLVEVYPHPALVELMGAAERLPYKAGKVRSYWRNLTPAERKVQLLAQWAAISAALNTVLAGSIDATLRTDENSTGTQLKSCEDVLDAIVCAWVGTTILSGKARPFGDEKAAIWIPTTPAG
;
A
#
# COMPACT_ATOMS: atom_id res chain seq x y z
N MET A 1 -6.09 -1.57 3.64
CA MET A 1 -7.22 -2.30 4.27
C MET A 1 -8.46 -1.99 3.46
N PRO A 2 -9.28 -2.96 3.04
CA PRO A 2 -10.54 -2.67 2.35
C PRO A 2 -11.48 -1.80 3.20
N LEU A 3 -12.02 -0.71 2.64
CA LEU A 3 -12.98 0.22 3.25
C LEU A 3 -14.18 0.44 2.33
N SER A 4 -15.38 0.53 2.88
CA SER A 4 -16.60 0.70 2.08
C SER A 4 -17.66 1.42 2.91
N MET A 5 -18.53 2.17 2.24
CA MET A 5 -19.71 2.76 2.88
C MET A 5 -20.76 1.70 3.25
N LEU A 6 -20.71 0.54 2.59
CA LEU A 6 -21.58 -0.61 2.85
C LEU A 6 -20.76 -1.80 3.37
N PRO A 7 -21.37 -2.73 4.14
CA PRO A 7 -20.71 -3.94 4.59
C PRO A 7 -20.06 -4.73 3.43
N ILE A 8 -18.82 -5.17 3.63
CA ILE A 8 -18.06 -5.90 2.61
C ILE A 8 -18.41 -7.39 2.67
N THR A 9 -19.20 -7.85 1.71
CA THR A 9 -19.60 -9.27 1.61
C THR A 9 -18.79 -10.08 0.59
N GLY A 10 -17.99 -9.41 -0.23
CA GLY A 10 -17.17 -9.99 -1.28
C GLY A 10 -16.37 -8.93 -2.01
N ARG A 11 -15.84 -9.26 -3.20
CA ARG A 11 -15.11 -8.29 -4.04
C ARG A 11 -16.00 -7.09 -4.36
N ARG A 12 -15.46 -5.90 -4.13
CA ARG A 12 -16.07 -4.61 -4.48
C ARG A 12 -15.65 -4.18 -5.87
N GLU A 13 -16.31 -3.16 -6.41
CA GLU A 13 -15.87 -2.58 -7.67
C GLU A 13 -14.46 -2.00 -7.56
N ALA A 14 -14.09 -1.40 -6.42
CA ALA A 14 -12.73 -0.98 -6.14
C ALA A 14 -11.69 -2.10 -6.30
N ASP A 15 -11.98 -3.29 -5.77
CA ASP A 15 -11.09 -4.44 -5.86
C ASP A 15 -10.93 -4.90 -7.31
N ASN A 16 -12.03 -4.94 -8.05
CA ASN A 16 -12.06 -5.36 -9.46
C ASN A 16 -11.35 -4.35 -10.36
N ALA A 17 -11.61 -3.05 -10.17
CA ALA A 17 -10.97 -1.97 -10.92
C ALA A 17 -9.45 -1.99 -10.78
N VAL A 18 -8.94 -2.14 -9.56
CA VAL A 18 -7.49 -2.28 -9.34
C VAL A 18 -6.96 -3.57 -9.97
N SER A 19 -7.63 -4.71 -9.81
CA SER A 19 -7.16 -5.97 -10.42
C SER A 19 -7.14 -5.92 -11.95
N ARG A 20 -8.09 -5.24 -12.59
CA ARG A 20 -8.07 -5.02 -14.04
C ARG A 20 -6.89 -4.14 -14.46
N ALA A 21 -6.65 -3.03 -13.74
CA ALA A 21 -5.60 -2.08 -14.09
C ALA A 21 -4.17 -2.57 -13.76
N TYR A 22 -4.01 -3.33 -12.68
CA TYR A 22 -2.70 -3.68 -12.12
C TYR A 22 -2.43 -5.19 -12.07
N GLY A 23 -3.36 -6.03 -12.53
CA GLY A 23 -3.19 -7.49 -12.52
C GLY A 23 -2.03 -7.97 -13.37
N ALA A 24 -1.83 -7.40 -14.57
CA ALA A 24 -0.69 -7.67 -15.43
C ALA A 24 0.66 -7.32 -14.76
N ARG A 25 0.66 -6.35 -13.84
CA ARG A 25 1.84 -5.94 -13.04
C ARG A 25 1.95 -6.71 -11.72
N LYS A 26 1.23 -7.84 -11.56
CA LYS A 26 1.21 -8.68 -10.35
C LYS A 26 0.73 -7.95 -9.08
N CYS A 27 -0.06 -6.89 -9.26
CA CYS A 27 -0.58 -6.03 -8.20
C CYS A 27 -2.11 -6.13 -8.04
N SER A 28 -2.70 -7.29 -8.34
CA SER A 28 -4.12 -7.54 -8.06
C SER A 28 -4.43 -7.44 -6.56
N THR A 29 -5.65 -7.06 -6.23
CA THR A 29 -6.16 -7.03 -4.86
C THR A 29 -6.49 -8.44 -4.37
N HIS A 30 -6.28 -8.66 -3.08
CA HIS A 30 -6.87 -9.81 -2.39
C HIS A 30 -8.40 -9.71 -2.41
N THR A 31 -9.08 -10.86 -2.39
CA THR A 31 -10.54 -10.91 -2.30
C THR A 31 -10.97 -10.72 -0.84
N PRO A 32 -11.68 -9.63 -0.51
CA PRO A 32 -12.25 -9.48 0.83
C PRO A 32 -13.49 -10.36 1.01
N SER A 33 -13.88 -10.54 2.26
CA SER A 33 -15.02 -11.33 2.72
C SER A 33 -15.66 -10.66 3.94
N PRO A 34 -16.84 -11.14 4.40
CA PRO A 34 -17.45 -10.63 5.64
C PRO A 34 -16.54 -10.77 6.86
N ALA A 35 -15.65 -11.77 6.87
CA ALA A 35 -14.71 -12.00 7.96
C ALA A 35 -13.43 -11.15 7.84
N ARG A 36 -13.03 -10.77 6.62
CA ARG A 36 -11.80 -10.01 6.37
C ARG A 36 -12.01 -8.97 5.26
N PRO A 37 -11.97 -7.68 5.56
CA PRO A 37 -11.56 -7.10 6.85
C PRO A 37 -12.64 -7.16 7.95
N GLY A 38 -13.89 -7.41 7.57
CA GLY A 38 -15.03 -7.49 8.49
C GLY A 38 -15.12 -6.29 9.41
N LYS A 39 -15.37 -6.56 10.70
CA LYS A 39 -15.58 -5.55 11.76
C LYS A 39 -14.52 -4.44 11.79
N ILE A 40 -13.26 -4.73 11.47
CA ILE A 40 -12.20 -3.71 11.49
C ILE A 40 -12.46 -2.61 10.46
N SER A 41 -12.94 -2.97 9.26
CA SER A 41 -13.32 -1.97 8.25
C SER A 41 -14.49 -1.13 8.72
N ASP A 42 -15.52 -1.78 9.26
CA ASP A 42 -16.73 -1.12 9.73
C ASP A 42 -16.43 -0.14 10.87
N ASP A 43 -15.59 -0.56 11.82
CA ASP A 43 -15.12 0.26 12.93
C ASP A 43 -14.29 1.45 12.44
N LEU A 44 -13.38 1.26 11.48
CA LEU A 44 -12.60 2.35 10.90
C LEU A 44 -13.51 3.37 10.21
N TYR A 45 -14.41 2.91 9.35
CA TYR A 45 -15.37 3.78 8.67
C TYR A 45 -16.21 4.58 9.66
N ALA A 46 -16.82 3.91 10.65
CA ALA A 46 -17.68 4.56 11.63
C ALA A 46 -16.92 5.53 12.56
N ASN A 47 -15.74 5.14 13.06
CA ASN A 47 -14.96 5.95 13.98
C ASN A 47 -14.41 7.22 13.31
N PHE A 48 -13.82 7.08 12.12
CA PHE A 48 -13.34 8.25 11.37
C PHE A 48 -14.50 9.14 10.91
N GLY A 49 -15.64 8.55 10.51
CA GLY A 49 -16.86 9.29 10.20
C GLY A 49 -17.34 10.14 11.38
N ARG A 50 -17.39 9.57 12.60
CA ARG A 50 -17.72 10.32 13.83
C ARG A 50 -16.72 11.44 14.14
N ALA A 51 -15.44 11.24 13.81
CA ALA A 51 -14.41 12.27 13.93
C ALA A 51 -14.44 13.30 12.79
N GLY A 52 -15.41 13.22 11.86
CA GLY A 52 -15.59 14.13 10.74
C GLY A 52 -14.72 13.82 9.52
N TYR A 53 -13.99 12.70 9.51
CA TYR A 53 -13.18 12.22 8.39
C TYR A 53 -13.98 11.17 7.60
N VAL A 54 -14.96 11.62 6.82
CA VAL A 54 -15.80 10.71 6.01
C VAL A 54 -14.99 10.06 4.89
N LEU A 55 -15.36 8.84 4.51
CA LEU A 55 -14.71 8.08 3.44
C LEU A 55 -14.82 8.82 2.10
N GLN A 56 -13.68 9.03 1.45
CA GLN A 56 -13.58 9.71 0.17
C GLN A 56 -13.40 8.71 -0.95
N VAL A 57 -14.31 8.75 -1.92
CA VAL A 57 -14.32 7.83 -3.07
C VAL A 57 -14.16 8.54 -4.42
N GLN A 58 -14.18 9.87 -4.42
CA GLN A 58 -14.05 10.72 -5.61
C GLN A 58 -13.13 11.91 -5.33
N ALA A 59 -12.59 12.50 -6.40
CA ALA A 59 -11.78 13.71 -6.34
C ALA A 59 -12.66 14.96 -6.53
N PRO A 60 -12.25 16.16 -6.06
CA PRO A 60 -11.07 16.42 -5.24
C PRO A 60 -11.25 16.02 -3.77
N VAL A 61 -10.15 15.65 -3.10
CA VAL A 61 -10.15 15.32 -1.67
C VAL A 61 -9.43 16.43 -0.90
N LEU A 62 -10.15 17.13 -0.02
CA LEU A 62 -9.59 18.15 0.86
C LEU A 62 -9.24 17.62 2.26
N ARG A 63 -10.07 16.71 2.78
CA ARG A 63 -9.91 16.02 4.05
C ARG A 63 -10.80 14.77 4.07
N GLY A 64 -10.39 13.72 4.77
CA GLY A 64 -11.24 12.55 4.97
C GLY A 64 -10.46 11.27 5.19
N LEU A 65 -11.19 10.16 5.20
CA LEU A 65 -10.64 8.81 5.21
C LEU A 65 -10.49 8.32 3.77
N VAL A 66 -9.41 7.64 3.45
CA VAL A 66 -9.15 7.05 2.12
C VAL A 66 -8.63 5.62 2.27
N GLU A 67 -8.98 4.76 1.33
CA GLU A 67 -8.31 3.47 1.16
C GLU A 67 -7.15 3.63 0.18
N VAL A 68 -5.99 3.12 0.56
CA VAL A 68 -4.78 3.07 -0.28
C VAL A 68 -4.29 1.64 -0.43
N TYR A 69 -3.52 1.38 -1.49
CA TYR A 69 -2.92 0.08 -1.74
C TYR A 69 -1.42 0.22 -2.05
N PRO A 70 -0.51 -0.16 -1.11
CA PRO A 70 0.93 0.08 -1.25
C PRO A 70 1.59 -0.59 -2.47
N HIS A 71 1.12 -1.77 -2.89
CA HIS A 71 1.72 -2.50 -4.00
C HIS A 71 1.71 -1.73 -5.33
N PRO A 72 0.56 -1.30 -5.86
CA PRO A 72 0.54 -0.47 -7.07
C PRO A 72 1.18 0.90 -6.84
N ALA A 73 1.07 1.49 -5.65
CA ALA A 73 1.68 2.78 -5.35
C ALA A 73 3.22 2.75 -5.49
N LEU A 74 3.87 1.72 -4.95
CA LEU A 74 5.33 1.53 -5.10
C LEU A 74 5.73 1.23 -6.54
N VAL A 75 4.86 0.54 -7.28
CA VAL A 75 5.07 0.25 -8.69
C VAL A 75 5.01 1.51 -9.56
N GLU A 76 4.15 2.48 -9.22
CA GLU A 76 4.14 3.82 -9.82
C GLU A 76 5.38 4.62 -9.42
N LEU A 77 5.70 4.68 -8.12
CA LEU A 77 6.86 5.44 -7.61
C LEU A 77 8.18 5.02 -8.28
N MET A 78 8.39 3.71 -8.42
CA MET A 78 9.63 3.14 -8.94
C MET A 78 9.64 2.99 -10.47
N GLY A 79 8.55 3.33 -11.16
CA GLY A 79 8.40 3.04 -12.60
C GLY A 79 8.55 1.55 -12.92
N ALA A 80 8.21 0.66 -11.98
CA ALA A 80 8.50 -0.76 -12.08
C ALA A 80 7.53 -1.48 -13.04
N ALA A 81 8.02 -2.45 -13.81
CA ALA A 81 7.16 -3.25 -14.68
C ALA A 81 6.14 -4.09 -13.87
N GLU A 82 6.54 -4.61 -12.71
CA GLU A 82 5.73 -5.47 -11.87
C GLU A 82 5.93 -5.20 -10.37
N ARG A 83 5.10 -5.84 -9.53
CA ARG A 83 5.15 -5.78 -8.07
C ARG A 83 6.56 -6.04 -7.51
N LEU A 84 7.01 -5.13 -6.66
CA LEU A 84 8.30 -5.23 -5.97
C LEU A 84 8.31 -6.34 -4.90
N PRO A 85 9.40 -7.11 -4.78
CA PRO A 85 9.58 -8.15 -3.77
C PRO A 85 9.99 -7.61 -2.39
N TYR A 86 9.11 -6.85 -1.72
CA TYR A 86 9.46 -6.17 -0.45
C TYR A 86 8.81 -6.78 0.80
N LYS A 87 7.90 -7.75 0.67
CA LYS A 87 7.25 -8.38 1.84
C LYS A 87 8.15 -9.43 2.48
N ALA A 88 8.58 -9.20 3.71
CA ALA A 88 9.43 -10.10 4.51
C ALA A 88 8.81 -11.51 4.62
N GLY A 89 7.49 -11.58 4.86
CA GLY A 89 6.75 -12.85 4.93
C GLY A 89 6.68 -13.64 3.60
N LYS A 90 7.11 -13.04 2.49
CA LYS A 90 7.11 -13.65 1.14
C LYS A 90 8.52 -13.85 0.57
N VAL A 91 9.57 -13.56 1.35
CA VAL A 91 10.98 -13.59 0.92
C VAL A 91 11.37 -14.92 0.23
N ARG A 92 10.89 -16.06 0.76
CA ARG A 92 11.12 -17.40 0.17
C ARG A 92 10.52 -17.54 -1.23
N SER A 93 9.36 -16.92 -1.47
CA SER A 93 8.65 -17.03 -2.75
C SER A 93 9.27 -16.15 -3.84
N TYR A 94 9.91 -15.04 -3.45
CA TYR A 94 10.59 -14.13 -4.36
C TYR A 94 11.90 -14.73 -4.87
N TRP A 95 12.70 -15.30 -3.97
CA TRP A 95 14.03 -15.83 -4.30
C TRP A 95 14.16 -17.30 -3.88
N ARG A 96 13.49 -18.18 -4.63
CA ARG A 96 13.36 -19.61 -4.29
C ARG A 96 14.69 -20.36 -4.23
N ASN A 97 15.65 -19.97 -5.06
CA ASN A 97 16.93 -20.68 -5.21
C ASN A 97 18.03 -20.14 -4.29
N LEU A 98 17.76 -19.09 -3.50
CA LEU A 98 18.73 -18.48 -2.59
C LEU A 98 18.63 -19.07 -1.18
N THR A 99 19.75 -19.04 -0.45
CA THR A 99 19.82 -19.36 0.97
C THR A 99 19.07 -18.30 1.81
N PRO A 100 18.74 -18.59 3.09
CA PRO A 100 18.10 -17.60 3.97
C PRO A 100 18.89 -16.30 4.13
N ALA A 101 20.23 -16.37 4.18
CA ALA A 101 21.09 -15.19 4.32
C ALA A 101 21.03 -14.32 3.06
N GLU A 102 21.22 -14.91 1.87
CA GLU A 102 21.15 -14.21 0.59
C GLU A 102 19.77 -13.57 0.35
N ARG A 103 18.69 -14.27 0.71
CA ARG A 103 17.32 -13.72 0.68
C ARG A 103 17.17 -12.46 1.51
N LYS A 104 17.79 -12.42 2.70
CA LYS A 104 17.75 -11.25 3.57
C LYS A 104 18.51 -10.08 2.94
N VAL A 105 19.69 -10.33 2.37
CA VAL A 105 20.46 -9.31 1.63
C VAL A 105 19.61 -8.71 0.50
N GLN A 106 18.94 -9.55 -0.30
CA GLN A 106 18.05 -9.07 -1.38
C GLN A 106 16.87 -8.24 -0.86
N LEU A 107 16.26 -8.65 0.26
CA LEU A 107 15.18 -7.90 0.89
C LEU A 107 15.64 -6.52 1.38
N LEU A 108 16.77 -6.46 2.07
CA LEU A 108 17.34 -5.21 2.58
C LEU A 108 17.72 -4.26 1.43
N ALA A 109 18.30 -4.80 0.35
CA ALA A 109 18.59 -4.02 -0.85
C ALA A 109 17.31 -3.46 -1.49
N GLN A 110 16.24 -4.26 -1.57
CA GLN A 110 14.95 -3.81 -2.08
C GLN A 110 14.33 -2.70 -1.21
N TRP A 111 14.44 -2.79 0.12
CA TRP A 111 13.99 -1.75 1.03
C TRP A 111 14.82 -0.48 0.93
N ALA A 112 16.14 -0.58 0.79
CA ALA A 112 17.02 0.57 0.56
C ALA A 112 16.65 1.31 -0.74
N ALA A 113 16.38 0.58 -1.83
CA ALA A 113 15.94 1.18 -3.09
C ALA A 113 14.58 1.90 -2.97
N ILE A 114 13.61 1.27 -2.27
CA ILE A 114 12.31 1.91 -2.01
C ILE A 114 12.47 3.16 -1.15
N SER A 115 13.32 3.09 -0.12
CA SER A 115 13.61 4.20 0.79
C SER A 115 14.20 5.39 0.05
N ALA A 116 15.20 5.14 -0.80
CA ALA A 116 15.82 6.17 -1.64
C ALA A 116 14.79 6.85 -2.55
N ALA A 117 13.91 6.08 -3.21
CA ALA A 117 12.87 6.66 -4.06
C ALA A 117 11.83 7.45 -3.26
N LEU A 118 11.37 6.94 -2.13
CA LEU A 118 10.44 7.67 -1.27
C LEU A 118 11.06 8.96 -0.71
N ASN A 119 12.36 8.99 -0.42
CA ASN A 119 13.05 10.22 0.00
C ASN A 119 12.98 11.33 -1.08
N THR A 120 12.77 10.99 -2.35
CA THR A 120 12.58 12.00 -3.43
C THR A 120 11.21 12.68 -3.39
N VAL A 121 10.20 12.04 -2.78
CA VAL A 121 8.81 12.51 -2.71
C VAL A 121 8.38 12.87 -1.29
N LEU A 122 9.13 12.43 -0.28
CA LEU A 122 8.88 12.64 1.15
C LEU A 122 10.22 12.69 1.92
N ALA A 123 10.97 13.78 1.74
CA ALA A 123 12.32 13.93 2.29
C ALA A 123 12.41 13.73 3.81
N GLY A 124 13.46 13.03 4.27
CA GLY A 124 13.87 12.95 5.68
C GLY A 124 13.11 11.95 6.55
N SER A 125 12.17 11.18 5.98
CA SER A 125 11.20 10.39 6.76
C SER A 125 11.54 8.90 6.92
N ILE A 126 12.47 8.34 6.15
CA ILE A 126 12.60 6.87 6.04
C ILE A 126 13.90 6.32 6.62
N ASP A 127 15.03 6.97 6.36
CA ASP A 127 16.35 6.41 6.71
C ASP A 127 16.52 6.28 8.23
N ALA A 128 15.88 7.14 9.02
CA ALA A 128 15.90 7.06 10.48
C ALA A 128 14.98 5.95 11.05
N THR A 129 14.02 5.48 10.25
CA THR A 129 12.84 4.75 10.70
C THR A 129 12.96 3.24 10.42
N LEU A 130 13.67 2.86 9.35
CA LEU A 130 13.96 1.45 9.04
C LEU A 130 15.27 1.01 9.69
N ARG A 131 15.17 0.53 10.93
CA ARG A 131 16.32 0.00 11.67
C ARG A 131 16.42 -1.51 11.52
N THR A 132 17.09 -1.95 10.46
CA THR A 132 17.36 -3.38 10.22
C THR A 132 18.74 -3.62 9.65
N ASP A 133 19.25 -4.81 9.94
CA ASP A 133 20.52 -5.33 9.45
C ASP A 133 20.39 -6.84 9.12
N GLU A 134 21.50 -7.45 8.72
CA GLU A 134 21.57 -8.87 8.42
C GLU A 134 21.28 -9.79 9.62
N ASN A 135 21.38 -9.29 10.85
CA ASN A 135 21.12 -10.03 12.08
C ASN A 135 19.67 -9.92 12.56
N SER A 136 18.88 -9.05 11.93
CA SER A 136 17.50 -8.80 12.30
C SER A 136 16.64 -10.06 12.19
N THR A 137 15.85 -10.31 13.24
CA THR A 137 14.90 -11.42 13.34
C THR A 137 13.71 -11.23 12.39
N GLY A 138 12.96 -12.30 12.13
CA GLY A 138 11.74 -12.23 11.31
C GLY A 138 10.71 -11.22 11.84
N THR A 139 10.58 -11.10 13.17
CA THR A 139 9.69 -10.12 13.81
C THR A 139 10.15 -8.68 13.57
N GLN A 140 11.44 -8.39 13.75
CA GLN A 140 12.00 -7.06 13.47
C GLN A 140 11.83 -6.67 12.00
N LEU A 141 12.05 -7.61 11.09
CA LEU A 141 11.80 -7.41 9.66
C LEU A 141 10.31 -7.12 9.40
N LYS A 142 9.39 -7.86 10.04
CA LYS A 142 7.95 -7.61 9.89
C LYS A 142 7.56 -6.21 10.38
N SER A 143 8.10 -5.77 11.51
CA SER A 143 7.85 -4.42 12.03
C SER A 143 8.36 -3.33 11.09
N CYS A 144 9.54 -3.53 10.49
CA CYS A 144 10.07 -2.56 9.52
C CYS A 144 9.28 -2.56 8.21
N GLU A 145 8.77 -3.71 7.77
CA GLU A 145 7.82 -3.79 6.67
C GLU A 145 6.53 -3.01 6.98
N ASP A 146 5.98 -3.09 8.20
CA ASP A 146 4.79 -2.33 8.59
C ASP A 146 5.05 -0.82 8.63
N VAL A 147 6.23 -0.40 9.11
CA VAL A 147 6.67 1.00 9.04
C VAL A 147 6.76 1.46 7.59
N LEU A 148 7.38 0.67 6.72
CA LEU A 148 7.49 0.99 5.30
C LEU A 148 6.10 1.13 4.65
N ASP A 149 5.19 0.20 4.92
CA ASP A 149 3.79 0.27 4.46
C ASP A 149 3.11 1.57 4.92
N ALA A 150 3.29 1.95 6.19
CA ALA A 150 2.72 3.16 6.75
C ALA A 150 3.26 4.42 6.07
N ILE A 151 4.56 4.50 5.79
CA ILE A 151 5.17 5.63 5.10
C ILE A 151 4.68 5.71 3.65
N VAL A 152 4.57 4.58 2.95
CA VAL A 152 3.97 4.52 1.61
C VAL A 152 2.52 5.03 1.68
N CYS A 153 1.74 4.62 2.68
CA CYS A 153 0.36 5.10 2.84
C CYS A 153 0.29 6.62 3.08
N ALA A 154 1.19 7.16 3.90
CA ALA A 154 1.29 8.60 4.15
C ALA A 154 1.63 9.38 2.87
N TRP A 155 2.61 8.90 2.08
CA TRP A 155 2.95 9.49 0.79
C TRP A 155 1.76 9.44 -0.19
N VAL A 156 1.05 8.30 -0.30
CA VAL A 156 -0.16 8.26 -1.14
C VAL A 156 -1.18 9.31 -0.66
N GLY A 157 -1.33 9.50 0.65
CA GLY A 157 -2.13 10.59 1.22
C GLY A 157 -1.74 11.97 0.70
N THR A 158 -0.45 12.30 0.63
CA THR A 158 0.01 13.59 0.08
C THR A 158 -0.26 13.72 -1.43
N THR A 159 -0.18 12.62 -2.19
CA THR A 159 -0.56 12.62 -3.61
C THR A 159 -2.05 12.84 -3.83
N ILE A 160 -2.90 12.31 -2.95
CA ILE A 160 -4.36 12.51 -3.00
C ILE A 160 -4.69 13.99 -2.77
N LEU A 161 -4.13 14.58 -1.71
CA LEU A 161 -4.36 15.99 -1.36
C LEU A 161 -3.86 16.96 -2.44
N SER A 162 -2.82 16.58 -3.19
CA SER A 162 -2.29 17.38 -4.29
C SER A 162 -2.92 17.08 -5.65
N GLY A 163 -3.96 16.24 -5.71
CA GLY A 163 -4.64 15.88 -6.96
C GLY A 163 -3.83 14.98 -7.90
N LYS A 164 -2.76 14.34 -7.38
CA LYS A 164 -1.85 13.45 -8.11
C LYS A 164 -2.12 11.96 -7.83
N ALA A 165 -3.37 11.63 -7.52
CA ALA A 165 -3.83 10.25 -7.34
C ALA A 165 -5.22 10.09 -7.95
N ARG A 166 -5.51 8.88 -8.42
CA ARG A 166 -6.81 8.52 -9.00
C ARG A 166 -7.53 7.51 -8.11
N PRO A 167 -8.86 7.65 -7.94
CA PRO A 167 -9.68 6.62 -7.31
C PRO A 167 -9.97 5.48 -8.30
N PHE A 168 -9.88 4.24 -7.83
CA PHE A 168 -10.36 3.06 -8.53
C PHE A 168 -11.53 2.45 -7.75
N GLY A 169 -12.72 2.49 -8.33
CA GLY A 169 -13.93 1.95 -7.70
C GLY A 169 -15.19 2.70 -8.13
N ASP A 170 -16.12 2.83 -7.21
CA ASP A 170 -17.46 3.36 -7.42
C ASP A 170 -17.88 4.34 -6.30
N GLU A 171 -19.16 4.70 -6.23
CA GLU A 171 -19.70 5.60 -5.21
C GLU A 171 -19.67 5.04 -3.78
N LYS A 172 -19.33 3.77 -3.59
CA LYS A 172 -19.35 3.08 -2.28
C LYS A 172 -17.95 2.81 -1.74
N ALA A 173 -16.98 2.58 -2.62
CA ALA A 173 -15.60 2.33 -2.26
C ALA A 173 -14.64 2.74 -3.39
N ALA A 174 -13.48 3.27 -3.02
CA ALA A 174 -12.39 3.51 -3.97
C ALA A 174 -11.03 3.24 -3.33
N ILE A 175 -10.15 2.59 -4.10
CA ILE A 175 -8.73 2.47 -3.78
C ILE A 175 -7.99 3.58 -4.51
N TRP A 176 -7.29 4.42 -3.76
CA TRP A 176 -6.51 5.52 -4.31
C TRP A 176 -5.09 5.07 -4.66
N ILE A 177 -4.66 5.37 -5.88
CA ILE A 177 -3.32 5.05 -6.38
C ILE A 177 -2.72 6.31 -7.02
N PRO A 178 -1.47 6.68 -6.71
CA PRO A 178 -0.78 7.80 -7.35
C PRO A 178 -0.80 7.70 -8.88
N THR A 179 -0.89 8.84 -9.53
CA THR A 179 -0.65 8.98 -10.97
C THR A 179 0.76 9.51 -11.13
N THR A 180 1.66 8.69 -11.67
CA THR A 180 2.98 9.19 -12.10
C THR A 180 2.74 10.32 -13.12
N PRO A 181 3.40 11.49 -13.00
CA PRO A 181 3.40 12.45 -14.10
C PRO A 181 3.87 11.71 -15.35
N ALA A 182 3.14 11.82 -16.46
CA ALA A 182 3.70 11.42 -17.74
C ALA A 182 5.00 12.22 -17.91
N GLY A 183 6.13 11.51 -17.99
CA GLY A 183 7.42 12.12 -18.32
C GLY A 183 7.41 12.75 -19.70
#